data_AF-A0A7I0J6C8-F1
#
_entry.id   AF-A0A7I0J6C8-F1
#
_cell.length_a   1.000
_cell.length_b   1.000
_cell.length_c   1.000
_cell.angle_alpha   90.00
_cell.angle_beta   90.00
_cell.angle_gamma   90.00
#
_symmetry.space_group_name_H-M   'P 1'
#
loop_
_entity.id
_entity.type
_entity.pdbx_description
1 polymer ?
#
loop_
_entity_poly.entity_id
_entity_poly.type
_entity_poly.pdbx_seq_one_letter_code
_entity_poly.pdbx_strand_id
1 'polypeptide(L)' 'DFEGCAPTETNSLDAISLVCKVTEANGRPAVKLSDNPAKATGDLKEIERYLRIFGAKDRVEQLVKV' A
#
# COMPACT_ATOMS: atom_id res chain seq x y z
N ASP A 1 -4.76 -15.76 -8.80
CA ASP A 1 -4.86 -16.49 -7.51
C ASP A 1 -5.53 -17.83 -7.81
N PHE A 2 -6.09 -18.48 -6.79
CA PHE A 2 -6.95 -19.67 -6.95
C PHE A 2 -8.41 -19.35 -6.58
N GLU A 3 -8.81 -18.07 -6.66
CA GLU A 3 -10.18 -17.63 -6.37
C GLU A 3 -11.14 -18.37 -7.32
N GLY A 4 -12.20 -18.97 -6.76
CA GLY A 4 -13.17 -19.77 -7.52
C GLY A 4 -12.72 -21.18 -7.91
N CYS A 5 -11.52 -21.63 -7.53
CA CYS A 5 -11.05 -22.99 -7.82
C CYS A 5 -11.42 -24.02 -6.75
N ALA A 6 -12.00 -23.59 -5.62
CA ALA A 6 -12.33 -24.50 -4.53
C ALA A 6 -13.54 -25.39 -4.89
N PRO A 7 -13.47 -26.71 -4.67
CA PRO A 7 -14.60 -27.63 -4.91
C PRO A 7 -15.74 -27.45 -3.90
N THR A 8 -15.48 -26.72 -2.82
CA THR A 8 -16.42 -26.35 -1.77
C THR A 8 -16.17 -24.89 -1.39
N GLU A 9 -17.19 -24.18 -0.91
CA GLU A 9 -17.02 -22.79 -0.46
C GLU A 9 -15.95 -22.70 0.64
N THR A 10 -14.92 -21.89 0.39
CA THR A 10 -13.83 -21.62 1.32
C THR A 10 -13.08 -20.36 0.91
N ASN A 11 -12.52 -19.67 1.89
CA ASN A 11 -11.67 -18.49 1.70
C ASN A 11 -10.18 -18.85 1.70
N SER A 12 -9.83 -20.15 1.83
CA SER A 12 -8.43 -20.59 1.88
C SER A 12 -7.65 -20.40 0.58
N LEU A 13 -8.35 -20.12 -0.53
CA LEU A 13 -7.79 -19.88 -1.85
C LEU A 13 -7.92 -18.42 -2.31
N ASP A 14 -8.38 -17.54 -1.42
CA ASP A 14 -8.42 -16.11 -1.66
C ASP A 14 -7.00 -15.59 -1.98
N ALA A 15 -6.93 -14.60 -2.86
CA ALA A 15 -5.66 -14.01 -3.24
C ALA A 15 -4.95 -13.39 -2.03
N ILE A 16 -3.65 -13.67 -1.87
CA ILE A 16 -2.85 -12.94 -0.89
C ILE A 16 -2.39 -11.59 -1.46
N SER A 17 -2.53 -10.54 -0.68
CA SER A 17 -1.95 -9.23 -0.99
C SER A 17 -0.49 -9.16 -0.52
N LEU A 18 0.46 -9.52 -1.40
CA LEU A 18 1.90 -9.43 -1.14
C LEU A 18 2.56 -8.31 -1.96
N VAL A 19 3.49 -7.57 -1.35
CA VAL A 19 4.28 -6.52 -2.02
C VAL A 19 5.75 -6.61 -1.63
N CYS A 20 6.63 -6.22 -2.56
CA CYS A 20 8.03 -5.93 -2.29
C CYS A 20 8.28 -4.46 -2.66
N LYS A 21 8.77 -3.66 -1.71
CA LYS A 21 9.00 -2.22 -1.89
C LYS A 21 10.39 -1.85 -1.39
N VAL A 22 10.96 -0.83 -2.00
CA VAL A 22 12.18 -0.20 -1.51
C VAL A 22 11.91 0.43 -0.14
N THR A 23 12.76 0.10 0.83
CA THR A 23 12.71 0.65 2.19
C THR A 23 13.76 1.74 2.40
N GLU A 24 14.89 1.67 1.68
CA GLU A 24 16.02 2.58 1.82
C GLU A 24 16.76 2.76 0.49
N ALA A 25 17.34 3.94 0.28
CA ALA A 25 18.34 4.19 -0.75
C ALA A 25 19.49 5.02 -0.16
N ASN A 26 20.72 4.53 -0.27
CA ASN A 26 21.93 5.20 0.23
C ASN A 26 21.83 5.64 1.71
N GLY A 27 21.36 4.77 2.60
CA GLY A 27 21.21 5.10 4.02
C GLY A 27 20.03 6.03 4.35
N ARG A 28 19.16 6.32 3.38
CA ARG A 28 18.00 7.21 3.57
C ARG A 28 16.68 6.45 3.38
N PRO A 29 15.69 6.65 4.27
CA PRO A 29 14.39 6.00 4.16
C PRO A 29 13.66 6.37 2.87
N ALA A 30 13.05 5.36 2.23
CA ALA A 30 12.21 5.53 1.06
C ALA A 30 10.72 5.61 1.45
N VAL A 31 9.93 6.37 0.67
CA VAL A 31 8.50 6.58 0.91
C VAL A 31 7.71 6.42 -0.37
N LYS A 32 6.53 5.80 -0.27
CA LYS A 32 5.45 5.84 -1.28
C LYS A 32 4.22 6.49 -0.67
N LEU A 33 3.79 7.62 -1.22
CA LEU A 33 2.64 8.37 -0.68
C LEU A 33 1.28 7.75 -1.01
N SER A 34 1.07 7.24 -2.23
CA SER A 34 -0.23 6.72 -2.71
C SER A 34 -1.35 7.77 -2.76
N ASP A 35 -2.22 7.67 -3.75
CA ASP A 35 -3.43 8.51 -3.81
C ASP A 35 -4.43 8.13 -2.73
N ASN A 36 -4.50 6.84 -2.36
CA ASN A 36 -5.17 6.39 -1.15
C ASN A 36 -4.24 6.53 0.08
N PRO A 37 -4.55 7.43 1.05
CA PRO A 37 -3.73 7.64 2.24
C PRO A 37 -3.47 6.38 3.07
N ALA A 38 -4.44 5.46 3.15
CA ALA A 38 -4.31 4.20 3.88
C ALA A 38 -3.26 3.25 3.28
N LYS A 39 -2.81 3.50 2.03
CA LYS A 39 -1.79 2.71 1.35
C LYS A 39 -0.42 3.40 1.27
N ALA A 40 -0.23 4.51 1.98
CA ALA A 40 1.08 5.11 2.14
C ALA A 40 2.02 4.14 2.88
N THR A 41 3.30 4.09 2.47
CA THR A 41 4.30 3.22 3.12
C THR A 41 5.64 3.92 3.24
N GLY A 42 6.31 3.70 4.37
CA GLY A 42 7.58 4.33 4.75
C GLY A 42 7.51 4.88 6.18
N ASP A 43 8.57 5.56 6.62
CA ASP A 43 8.59 6.25 7.91
C ASP A 43 7.55 7.40 7.93
N LEU A 44 6.83 7.56 9.06
CA LEU A 44 5.74 8.53 9.18
C LEU A 44 6.24 9.98 9.05
N LYS A 45 7.41 10.31 9.61
CA LYS A 45 7.96 11.67 9.54
C LYS A 45 8.36 12.01 8.10
N GLU A 46 8.86 11.02 7.36
CA GLU A 46 9.19 11.20 5.95
C GLU A 46 7.93 11.31 5.08
N ILE A 47 6.89 10.54 5.36
CA ILE A 47 5.57 10.70 4.71
C ILE A 47 5.06 12.13 4.94
N GLU A 48 5.05 12.62 6.17
CA GLU A 48 4.65 14.00 6.49
C GLU A 48 5.51 15.03 5.78
N ARG A 49 6.84 14.82 5.74
CA ARG A 49 7.78 15.71 5.03
C ARG A 49 7.44 15.80 3.55
N TYR A 50 7.23 14.66 2.88
CA TYR A 50 6.91 14.65 1.46
C TYR A 50 5.51 15.20 1.17
N LEU A 51 4.54 15.02 2.06
CA LEU A 51 3.21 15.65 1.93
C LEU A 51 3.27 17.18 2.06
N ARG A 52 4.17 17.72 2.90
CA ARG A 52 4.39 19.19 2.95
C ARG A 52 4.97 19.74 1.64
N ILE A 53 5.77 18.94 0.94
CA ILE A 53 6.43 19.36 -0.32
C ILE A 53 5.48 19.23 -1.51
N PHE A 54 4.81 18.08 -1.64
CA PHE A 54 4.00 17.74 -2.82
C PHE A 54 2.51 18.04 -2.63
N GLY A 55 2.07 18.32 -1.40
CA GLY A 55 0.67 18.48 -1.06
C GLY A 55 -0.06 17.15 -0.89
N ALA A 56 -1.35 17.25 -0.61
CA ALA A 56 -2.25 16.11 -0.37
C ALA A 56 -3.56 16.21 -1.16
N LYS A 57 -3.61 17.07 -2.18
CA LYS A 57 -4.82 17.31 -2.97
C LYS A 57 -5.24 16.02 -3.68
N ASP A 58 -6.55 15.79 -3.74
CA ASP A 58 -7.19 14.67 -4.44
C ASP A 58 -6.85 13.27 -3.89
N ARG A 59 -6.15 13.21 -2.74
CA ARG A 59 -5.91 11.96 -2.02
C ARG A 59 -7.14 11.58 -1.21
N VAL A 60 -7.80 10.51 -1.61
CA VAL A 60 -9.06 10.04 -1.01
C VAL A 60 -8.93 8.59 -0.58
N GLU A 61 -9.56 8.24 0.53
CA GLU A 61 -9.60 6.86 0.98
C GLU A 61 -10.40 6.01 -0.01
N GLN A 62 -9.82 4.87 -0.39
CA GLN A 62 -10.42 3.94 -1.34
C GLN A 62 -10.41 2.55 -0.74
N LEU A 63 -11.56 1.89 -0.73
CA LEU A 63 -11.63 0.49 -0.33
C LEU A 63 -10.88 -0.36 -1.36
N VAL A 64 -10.02 -1.24 -0.87
CA VAL A 64 -9.32 -2.23 -1.69
C VAL A 64 -9.94 -3.57 -1.37
N LYS A 65 -10.35 -4.30 -2.41
CA LYS A 65 -10.67 -5.72 -2.25
C LYS A 65 -9.36 -6.42 -1.90
N VAL A 66 -9.23 -6.80 -0.63
CA VAL A 66 -8.15 -7.69 -0.16
C VAL A 66 -8.52 -9.09 -0.57
#